data_AF-A0A3C0NRK1-F1
#
_entry.id   AF-A0A3C0NRK1-F1
#
_cell.length_a   1.000
_cell.length_b   1.000
_cell.length_c   1.000
_cell.angle_alpha   90.00
_cell.angle_beta   90.00
_cell.angle_gamma   90.00
#
_symmetry.space_group_name_H-M   'P 1'
#
loop_
_entity.id
_entity.type
_entity.pdbx_description
1 polymer ?
#
loop_
_entity_poly.entity_id
_entity_poly.type
_entity_poly.pdbx_seq_one_letter_code
_entity_poly.pdbx_strand_id
1 'polypeptide(L)'
;MRVLFLCVFYLASSQVFADDKQAFKQWLSALKQEAISDGISKNTVNLTFKKAKLIPRVIALDRAQPEFLSTYLAYLDKRVNTAVVEKGRMLQQEHEVILDAVQARYGVPKQILVSFWGMETHFGRSQGDFDLPSALMTLAYEGRRADFFRQELMHLMHIIDAHH
;
A
#
# COMPACT_ATOMS: atom_id res chain seq x y z
N MET A 1 20.19 -71.98 5.46
CA MET A 1 18.97 -71.14 5.61
C MET A 1 19.41 -69.68 5.62
N ARG A 2 19.26 -68.95 4.50
CA ARG A 2 19.69 -67.55 4.35
C ARG A 2 18.45 -66.69 4.17
N VAL A 3 18.17 -65.80 5.12
CA VAL A 3 17.05 -64.84 5.05
C VAL A 3 17.59 -63.57 4.39
N LEU A 4 17.00 -63.21 3.25
CA LEU A 4 17.32 -61.99 2.51
C LEU A 4 16.46 -60.85 3.07
N PHE A 5 17.08 -59.82 3.65
CA PHE A 5 16.40 -58.60 4.07
C PHE A 5 16.28 -57.64 2.89
N LEU A 6 15.05 -57.33 2.46
CA LEU A 6 14.76 -56.34 1.44
C LEU A 6 14.60 -54.97 2.12
N CYS A 7 15.63 -54.12 2.06
CA CYS A 7 15.53 -52.72 2.51
C CYS A 7 14.79 -51.90 1.46
N VAL A 8 13.55 -51.51 1.75
CA VAL A 8 12.79 -50.53 0.97
C VAL A 8 13.30 -49.13 1.38
N PHE A 9 13.98 -48.44 0.47
CA PHE A 9 14.33 -47.03 0.62
C PHE A 9 13.11 -46.16 0.33
N TYR A 10 12.55 -45.53 1.37
CA TYR A 10 11.53 -44.50 1.24
C TYR A 10 12.23 -43.16 0.98
N LEU A 11 12.14 -42.63 -0.24
CA LEU A 11 12.54 -41.27 -0.57
C LEU A 11 11.45 -40.31 -0.06
N ALA A 12 11.63 -39.81 1.17
CA ALA A 12 10.82 -38.72 1.69
C ALA A 12 11.15 -37.44 0.91
N SER A 13 10.25 -37.02 0.03
CA SER A 13 10.31 -35.69 -0.59
C SER A 13 9.88 -34.66 0.45
N SER A 14 10.84 -34.07 1.15
CA SER A 14 10.58 -32.93 2.02
C SER A 14 10.18 -31.74 1.15
N GLN A 15 8.91 -31.34 1.19
CA GLN A 15 8.53 -30.01 0.73
C GLN A 15 9.23 -29.01 1.64
N VAL A 16 10.30 -28.38 1.13
CA VAL A 16 10.95 -27.25 1.79
C VAL A 16 9.98 -26.08 1.68
N PHE A 17 9.18 -25.86 2.73
CA PHE A 17 8.56 -24.55 2.94
C PHE A 17 9.72 -23.58 3.17
N ALA A 18 10.08 -22.81 2.14
CA ALA A 18 11.02 -21.73 2.30
C ALA A 18 10.52 -20.84 3.45
N ASP A 19 11.39 -20.52 4.40
CA ASP A 19 11.10 -19.50 5.41
C ASP A 19 10.61 -18.25 4.68
N ASP A 20 9.37 -17.82 4.94
CA ASP A 20 8.71 -16.74 4.21
C ASP A 20 9.55 -15.45 4.22
N LYS A 21 10.37 -15.27 5.27
CA LYS A 21 11.36 -14.19 5.35
C LYS A 21 12.49 -14.33 4.33
N GLN A 22 12.96 -15.55 4.08
CA GLN A 22 14.01 -15.83 3.12
C GLN A 22 13.48 -15.70 1.68
N ALA A 23 12.27 -16.20 1.42
CA ALA A 23 11.59 -16.02 0.14
C ALA A 23 11.35 -14.52 -0.16
N PHE A 24 10.86 -13.76 0.83
CA PHE A 24 10.69 -12.32 0.71
C PHE A 24 12.02 -11.59 0.41
N LYS A 25 13.11 -11.93 1.09
CA LYS A 25 14.44 -11.35 0.79
C LYS A 25 14.91 -11.63 -0.63
N GLN A 26 14.70 -12.85 -1.14
CA GLN A 26 15.05 -13.21 -2.51
C GLN A 26 14.21 -12.42 -3.51
N TRP A 27 12.91 -12.33 -3.27
CA TRP A 27 11.99 -11.52 -4.06
C TRP A 27 12.40 -10.03 -4.08
N LEU A 28 12.75 -9.45 -2.93
CA LEU A 28 13.25 -8.08 -2.85
C LEU A 28 14.52 -7.88 -3.69
N SER A 29 15.42 -8.86 -3.71
CA SER A 29 16.64 -8.79 -4.53
C SER A 29 16.31 -8.71 -6.02
N ALA A 30 15.37 -9.54 -6.49
CA ALA A 30 14.92 -9.51 -7.88
C ALA A 30 14.23 -8.18 -8.22
N LEU A 31 13.35 -7.69 -7.36
CA LEU A 31 12.65 -6.41 -7.53
C LEU A 31 13.62 -5.22 -7.59
N LYS A 32 14.69 -5.22 -6.79
CA LYS A 32 15.73 -4.19 -6.88
C LYS A 32 16.40 -4.17 -8.26
N GLN A 33 16.69 -5.33 -8.84
CA GLN A 33 17.30 -5.40 -10.17
C GLN A 33 16.34 -4.89 -11.25
N GLU A 34 15.06 -5.25 -11.15
CA GLU A 34 14.03 -4.73 -12.04
C GLU A 34 13.93 -3.20 -11.96
N ALA A 35 13.85 -2.64 -10.75
CA ALA A 35 13.79 -1.19 -10.55
C ALA A 35 14.98 -0.45 -11.20
N ILE A 36 16.19 -0.99 -11.03
CA ILE A 36 17.39 -0.43 -11.68
C ILE A 36 17.30 -0.54 -13.21
N SER A 37 16.79 -1.67 -13.73
CA SER A 37 16.60 -1.86 -15.17
C SER A 37 15.54 -0.94 -15.77
N ASP A 38 14.58 -0.51 -14.96
CA ASP A 38 13.54 0.48 -15.31
C ASP A 38 14.04 1.94 -15.20
N GLY A 39 15.34 2.14 -14.97
CA GLY A 39 15.97 3.46 -14.99
C GLY A 39 15.99 4.18 -13.64
N ILE A 40 15.47 3.58 -12.57
CA ILE A 40 15.50 4.17 -11.22
C ILE A 40 16.94 4.14 -10.67
N SER A 41 17.40 5.26 -10.11
CA SER A 41 18.75 5.32 -9.56
C SER A 41 18.99 4.32 -8.43
N LYS A 42 20.22 3.79 -8.37
CA LYS A 42 20.66 2.90 -7.28
C LYS A 42 20.49 3.54 -5.90
N ASN A 43 20.62 4.86 -5.80
CA ASN A 43 20.45 5.57 -4.55
C ASN A 43 18.99 5.47 -4.07
N THR A 44 18.04 5.77 -4.94
CA THR A 44 16.60 5.67 -4.64
C THR A 44 16.21 4.24 -4.29
N VAL A 45 16.64 3.25 -5.07
CA VAL A 45 16.39 1.83 -4.75
C VAL A 45 16.97 1.46 -3.38
N ASN A 46 18.18 1.91 -3.05
CA ASN A 46 18.77 1.61 -1.75
C ASN A 46 18.01 2.28 -0.60
N LEU A 47 17.56 3.52 -0.77
CA LEU A 47 16.78 4.25 0.23
C LEU A 47 15.42 3.61 0.47
N THR A 48 14.65 3.35 -0.59
CA THR A 48 13.31 2.75 -0.54
C THR A 48 13.32 1.38 0.14
N PHE A 49 14.37 0.59 -0.09
CA PHE A 49 14.47 -0.76 0.46
C PHE A 49 15.21 -0.85 1.81
N LYS A 50 15.80 0.25 2.31
CA LYS A 50 16.66 0.25 3.51
C LYS A 50 15.97 -0.33 4.75
N LYS A 51 14.66 -0.09 4.88
CA LYS A 51 13.84 -0.53 6.02
C LYS A 51 12.73 -1.51 5.62
N ALA A 52 12.86 -2.15 4.44
CA ALA A 52 11.84 -3.04 3.90
C ALA A 52 11.45 -4.13 4.91
N LYS A 53 10.15 -4.21 5.19
CA LYS A 53 9.57 -5.18 6.10
C LYS A 53 8.29 -5.74 5.51
N LEU A 54 8.06 -7.04 5.72
CA LEU A 54 6.76 -7.64 5.49
C LEU A 54 5.83 -7.23 6.64
N ILE A 55 4.64 -6.70 6.32
CA ILE A 55 3.68 -6.19 7.31
C ILE A 55 2.39 -7.03 7.27
N PRO A 56 2.25 -8.10 8.08
CA PRO A 56 1.06 -8.97 8.07
C PRO A 56 -0.26 -8.22 8.29
N ARG A 57 -0.22 -7.11 9.03
CA ARG A 57 -1.40 -6.26 9.25
C ARG A 57 -1.92 -5.63 7.96
N VAL A 58 -1.04 -5.27 7.02
CA VAL A 58 -1.43 -4.73 5.72
C VAL A 58 -2.19 -5.78 4.90
N ILE A 59 -1.72 -7.03 4.91
CA ILE A 59 -2.40 -8.17 4.25
C ILE A 59 -3.80 -8.38 4.84
N ALA A 60 -3.91 -8.36 6.17
CA ALA A 60 -5.19 -8.52 6.85
C ALA A 60 -6.19 -7.40 6.49
N LEU A 61 -5.72 -6.15 6.39
CA LEU A 61 -6.57 -5.01 6.02
C LEU A 61 -6.98 -5.02 4.55
N ASP A 62 -6.08 -5.40 3.64
CA ASP A 62 -6.39 -5.53 2.21
C ASP A 62 -7.52 -6.54 1.96
N ARG A 63 -7.57 -7.62 2.76
CA ARG A 63 -8.62 -8.63 2.71
C ARG A 63 -9.93 -8.23 3.42
N ALA A 64 -9.92 -7.19 4.25
CA ALA A 64 -11.01 -6.82 5.14
C ALA A 64 -11.61 -5.43 4.86
N GLN A 65 -11.71 -5.05 3.59
CA GLN A 65 -12.18 -3.73 3.15
C GLN A 65 -13.60 -3.40 3.68
N PRO A 66 -13.76 -2.42 4.60
CA PRO A 66 -15.00 -2.17 5.33
C PRO A 66 -16.20 -1.76 4.47
N GLU A 67 -15.94 -1.20 3.29
CA GLU A 67 -16.94 -0.76 2.31
C GLU A 67 -17.78 -1.94 1.81
N PHE A 68 -17.23 -3.16 1.82
CA PHE A 68 -17.96 -4.38 1.47
C PHE A 68 -18.64 -5.04 2.69
N LEU A 69 -18.36 -4.54 3.90
CA LEU A 69 -18.76 -5.17 5.16
C LEU A 69 -19.79 -4.35 5.95
N SER A 70 -20.07 -3.10 5.53
CA SER A 70 -20.97 -2.17 6.21
C SER A 70 -22.23 -1.88 5.39
N THR A 71 -23.36 -1.63 6.05
CA THR A 71 -24.55 -1.10 5.35
C THR A 71 -24.29 0.33 4.90
N TYR A 72 -25.00 0.75 3.84
CA TYR A 72 -24.91 2.11 3.32
C TYR A 72 -25.15 3.18 4.40
N LEU A 73 -26.21 3.03 5.22
CA LEU A 73 -26.53 3.99 6.28
C LEU A 73 -25.44 4.05 7.35
N ALA A 74 -24.92 2.89 7.79
CA ALA A 74 -23.83 2.85 8.77
C ALA A 74 -22.52 3.46 8.23
N TYR A 75 -22.26 3.32 6.92
CA TYR A 75 -21.15 4.00 6.26
C TYR A 75 -21.36 5.52 6.24
N LEU A 76 -22.56 5.96 5.84
CA LEU A 76 -22.91 7.38 5.75
C LEU A 76 -22.80 8.07 7.11
N ASP A 77 -23.34 7.50 8.18
CA ASP A 77 -23.31 8.09 9.53
C ASP A 77 -21.88 8.27 10.06
N LYS A 78 -20.98 7.33 9.73
CA LYS A 78 -19.57 7.41 10.14
C LYS A 78 -18.81 8.51 9.40
N ARG A 79 -19.13 8.72 8.13
CA ARG A 79 -18.37 9.60 7.22
C ARG A 79 -18.94 11.02 7.12
N VAL A 80 -20.27 11.16 7.25
CA VAL A 80 -21.00 12.41 7.09
C VAL A 80 -21.71 12.73 8.40
N ASN A 81 -20.95 13.29 9.35
CA ASN A 81 -21.47 13.76 10.62
C ASN A 81 -21.30 15.28 10.78
N THR A 82 -22.03 15.86 11.72
CA THR A 82 -22.07 17.32 11.95
C THR A 82 -20.67 17.92 12.16
N ALA A 83 -19.79 17.23 12.91
CA ALA A 83 -18.44 17.72 13.19
C ALA A 83 -17.57 17.81 11.92
N VAL A 84 -17.66 16.82 11.02
CA VAL A 84 -16.95 16.84 9.72
C VAL A 84 -17.48 17.97 8.85
N VAL A 85 -18.80 18.17 8.81
CA VAL A 85 -19.44 19.23 8.01
C VAL A 85 -19.04 20.63 8.51
N GLU A 86 -19.09 20.87 9.82
CA GLU A 86 -18.70 22.14 10.42
C GLU A 86 -17.22 22.43 10.16
N LYS A 87 -16.34 21.44 10.39
CA LYS A 87 -14.91 21.61 10.11
C LYS A 87 -14.64 21.87 8.63
N GLY A 88 -15.34 21.19 7.73
CA GLY A 88 -15.24 21.43 6.29
C GLY A 88 -15.63 22.86 5.91
N ARG A 89 -16.73 23.39 6.45
CA ARG A 89 -17.12 24.79 6.21
C ARG A 89 -16.08 25.79 6.70
N MET A 90 -15.53 25.57 7.90
CA MET A 90 -14.47 26.41 8.43
C MET A 90 -13.23 26.40 7.52
N LEU A 91 -12.77 25.21 7.11
CA LEU A 91 -11.59 25.08 6.25
C LEU A 91 -11.81 25.63 4.84
N GLN A 92 -13.04 25.53 4.32
CA GLN A 92 -13.37 26.13 3.04
C GLN A 92 -13.24 27.66 3.09
N GLN A 93 -13.66 28.29 4.19
CA GLN A 93 -13.50 29.73 4.40
C GLN A 93 -12.03 30.10 4.63
N GLU A 94 -11.32 29.33 5.47
CA GLU A 94 -9.90 29.54 5.77
C GLU A 94 -9.02 29.48 4.51
N HIS A 95 -9.32 28.56 3.59
CA HIS A 95 -8.57 28.34 2.36
C HIS A 95 -9.27 28.89 1.11
N GLU A 96 -10.14 29.88 1.25
CA GLU A 96 -10.95 30.39 0.13
C GLU A 96 -10.09 30.85 -1.05
N VAL A 97 -9.01 31.59 -0.79
CA VAL A 97 -8.13 32.12 -1.86
C VAL A 97 -7.55 31.02 -2.75
N ILE A 98 -7.01 29.94 -2.15
CA ILE A 98 -6.42 28.84 -2.92
C ILE A 98 -7.51 27.98 -3.56
N LEU A 99 -8.62 27.74 -2.87
CA LEU A 99 -9.73 26.96 -3.40
C LEU A 99 -10.39 27.65 -4.60
N ASP A 100 -10.56 28.97 -4.56
CA ASP A 100 -11.08 29.74 -5.69
C ASP A 100 -10.11 29.74 -6.88
N ALA A 101 -8.80 29.85 -6.62
CA ALA A 101 -7.79 29.73 -7.67
C ALA A 101 -7.78 28.34 -8.33
N VAL A 102 -7.87 27.27 -7.52
CA VAL A 102 -7.95 25.88 -8.02
C VAL A 102 -9.25 25.67 -8.79
N GLN A 103 -10.39 26.16 -8.29
CA GLN A 103 -11.67 26.08 -8.97
C GLN A 103 -11.64 26.83 -10.31
N ALA A 104 -11.08 28.04 -10.37
CA ALA A 104 -10.97 28.81 -11.60
C ALA A 104 -10.06 28.11 -12.63
N ARG A 105 -8.99 27.46 -12.17
CA ARG A 105 -8.03 26.77 -13.04
C ARG A 105 -8.54 25.43 -13.57
N TYR A 106 -9.17 24.63 -12.71
CA TYR A 106 -9.51 23.23 -13.01
C TYR A 106 -11.02 22.96 -13.16
N GLY A 107 -11.88 23.94 -12.84
CA GLY A 107 -13.34 23.80 -12.92
C GLY A 107 -13.98 22.94 -11.84
N VAL A 108 -13.20 22.47 -10.85
CA VAL A 108 -13.72 21.62 -9.76
C VAL A 108 -14.26 22.50 -8.62
N PRO A 109 -15.53 22.36 -8.23
CA PRO A 109 -16.11 23.17 -7.16
C PRO A 109 -15.36 23.01 -5.83
N LYS A 110 -15.15 24.13 -5.11
CA LYS A 110 -14.42 24.13 -3.83
C LYS A 110 -15.00 23.18 -2.79
N GLN A 111 -16.32 23.02 -2.77
CA GLN A 111 -17.01 22.11 -1.86
C GLN A 111 -16.59 20.66 -2.10
N ILE A 112 -16.41 20.24 -3.36
CA ILE A 112 -15.99 18.88 -3.72
C ILE A 112 -14.56 18.62 -3.24
N LEU A 113 -13.65 19.57 -3.45
CA LEU A 113 -12.25 19.47 -2.99
C LEU A 113 -12.17 19.30 -1.47
N VAL A 114 -12.92 20.14 -0.73
CA VAL A 114 -12.95 20.10 0.73
C VAL A 114 -13.60 18.81 1.24
N SER A 115 -14.70 18.37 0.63
CA SER A 115 -15.34 17.09 0.98
C SER A 115 -14.39 15.92 0.76
N PHE A 116 -13.66 15.89 -0.35
CA PHE A 116 -12.68 14.83 -0.63
C PHE A 116 -11.55 14.83 0.42
N TRP A 117 -10.99 15.99 0.72
CA TRP A 117 -9.94 16.12 1.74
C TRP A 117 -10.39 15.63 3.13
N GLY A 118 -11.63 15.94 3.51
CA GLY A 118 -12.26 15.45 4.73
C GLY A 118 -12.43 13.92 4.75
N MET A 119 -12.92 13.35 3.65
CA MET A 119 -13.15 11.91 3.51
C MET A 119 -11.86 11.09 3.55
N GLU A 120 -10.81 11.56 2.89
CA GLU A 120 -9.55 10.85 2.78
C GLU A 120 -8.71 10.91 4.06
N THR A 121 -8.61 12.10 4.67
CA THR A 121 -7.60 12.33 5.72
C THR A 121 -8.12 13.03 6.97
N HIS A 122 -9.43 13.23 7.09
CA HIS A 122 -10.01 14.10 8.12
C HIS A 122 -9.33 15.47 8.13
N PHE A 123 -9.15 16.04 6.93
CA PHE A 123 -8.47 17.31 6.72
C PHE A 123 -7.01 17.31 7.21
N GLY A 124 -6.27 16.24 6.89
CA GLY A 124 -4.86 16.07 7.26
C GLY A 124 -4.60 15.49 8.65
N ARG A 125 -5.63 15.24 9.47
CA ARG A 125 -5.46 14.66 10.82
C ARG A 125 -5.09 13.18 10.82
N SER A 126 -5.44 12.45 9.77
CA SER A 126 -5.16 11.02 9.64
C SER A 126 -4.63 10.74 8.23
N GLN A 127 -3.34 10.47 8.11
CA GLN A 127 -2.67 10.21 6.82
C GLN A 127 -2.24 8.74 6.68
N GLY A 128 -2.55 7.91 7.68
CA GLY A 128 -2.07 6.53 7.79
C GLY A 128 -0.72 6.42 8.49
N ASP A 129 -0.48 5.26 9.11
CA ASP A 129 0.68 5.02 9.99
C ASP A 129 1.64 3.94 9.45
N PHE A 130 1.40 3.46 8.22
CA PHE A 130 2.26 2.46 7.59
C PHE A 130 3.43 3.12 6.87
N ASP A 131 4.60 2.48 6.92
CA ASP A 131 5.70 2.77 6.01
C ASP A 131 5.28 2.40 4.58
N LEU A 132 5.06 3.42 3.73
CA LEU A 132 4.50 3.25 2.39
C LEU A 132 5.31 2.26 1.52
N PRO A 133 6.66 2.32 1.45
CA PRO A 133 7.45 1.32 0.73
C PRO A 133 7.19 -0.10 1.23
N SER A 134 7.23 -0.32 2.55
CA SER A 134 7.01 -1.65 3.13
C SER A 134 5.58 -2.16 2.92
N ALA A 135 4.57 -1.27 2.96
CA ALA A 135 3.19 -1.63 2.66
C ALA A 135 3.02 -2.08 1.21
N LEU A 136 3.55 -1.32 0.25
CA LEU A 136 3.51 -1.68 -1.17
C LEU A 136 4.30 -2.96 -1.46
N MET A 137 5.49 -3.11 -0.88
CA MET A 137 6.28 -4.36 -0.99
C MET A 137 5.52 -5.56 -0.44
N THR A 138 4.83 -5.39 0.69
CA THR A 138 4.02 -6.46 1.29
C THR A 138 2.90 -6.91 0.34
N LEU A 139 2.18 -5.96 -0.25
CA LEU A 139 1.05 -6.25 -1.13
C LEU A 139 1.49 -6.74 -2.52
N ALA A 140 2.63 -6.26 -3.00
CA ALA A 140 3.26 -6.74 -4.23
C ALA A 140 3.81 -8.17 -4.08
N TYR A 141 4.25 -8.55 -2.88
CA TYR A 141 4.74 -9.91 -2.59
C TYR A 141 3.61 -10.91 -2.33
N GLU A 142 2.56 -10.52 -1.60
CA GLU A 142 1.53 -11.46 -1.11
C GLU A 142 0.69 -12.11 -2.22
N GLY A 143 0.37 -11.38 -3.29
CA GLY A 143 -0.21 -11.97 -4.51
C GLY A 143 -1.58 -11.44 -4.94
N ARG A 144 -2.50 -11.06 -4.04
CA ARG A 144 -3.91 -10.80 -4.42
C ARG A 144 -4.08 -9.74 -5.51
N ARG A 145 -3.28 -8.68 -5.46
CA ARG A 145 -3.20 -7.59 -6.44
C ARG A 145 -1.75 -7.25 -6.75
N ALA A 146 -0.89 -8.27 -6.83
CA ALA A 146 0.56 -8.10 -6.85
C ALA A 146 1.04 -7.16 -7.96
N ASP A 147 0.55 -7.33 -9.19
CA ASP A 147 0.98 -6.50 -10.33
C ASP A 147 0.65 -5.03 -10.15
N PHE A 148 -0.55 -4.72 -9.63
CA PHE A 148 -0.95 -3.35 -9.32
C PHE A 148 -0.02 -2.72 -8.28
N PHE A 149 0.21 -3.40 -7.15
CA PHE A 149 1.05 -2.84 -6.09
C PHE A 149 2.54 -2.80 -6.46
N ARG A 150 2.99 -3.69 -7.34
CA ARG A 150 4.33 -3.63 -7.93
C ARG A 150 4.47 -2.38 -8.79
N GLN A 151 3.48 -2.07 -9.65
CA GLN A 151 3.48 -0.83 -10.44
C GLN A 151 3.47 0.42 -9.55
N GLU A 152 2.63 0.47 -8.52
CA GLU A 152 2.61 1.59 -7.56
C GLU A 152 3.95 1.77 -6.83
N LEU A 153 4.65 0.68 -6.51
CA LEU A 153 5.98 0.75 -5.92
C LEU A 153 7.03 1.30 -6.89
N MET A 154 6.93 0.96 -8.18
CA MET A 154 7.79 1.54 -9.22
C MET A 154 7.50 3.04 -9.39
N HIS A 155 6.22 3.44 -9.43
CA HIS A 155 5.83 4.85 -9.45
C HIS A 155 6.35 5.62 -8.24
N LEU A 156 6.23 5.05 -7.03
CA LEU A 156 6.80 5.65 -5.82
C LEU A 156 8.30 5.91 -5.98
N MET A 157 9.04 4.94 -6.49
CA MET A 157 10.47 5.09 -6.71
C MET A 157 10.79 6.15 -7.76
N HIS A 158 10.04 6.22 -8.87
CA HIS A 158 10.20 7.28 -9.87
C HIS A 158 9.95 8.68 -9.28
N ILE A 159 8.94 8.82 -8.41
CA ILE A 159 8.65 10.08 -7.70
C ILE A 159 9.83 10.50 -6.82
N ILE A 160 10.36 9.57 -6.00
CA ILE A 160 11.51 9.83 -5.13
C ILE A 160 12.75 10.18 -5.97
N ASP A 161 12.98 9.50 -7.09
CA ASP A 161 14.13 9.73 -7.98
C ASP A 161 14.05 11.10 -8.67
N ALA A 162 12.83 11.56 -8.97
CA ALA A 162 12.55 12.89 -9.47
C ALA A 162 12.62 13.99 -8.38
N HIS A 163 13.04 13.64 -7.15
CA HIS A 163 13.16 14.54 -6.00
C HIS A 163 11.83 15.18 -5.53
N HIS A 164 10.73 14.45 -5.70
CA HIS A 164 9.40 14.76 -5.17
C HIS A 164 9.07 13.89 -3.95
#